data_AF-A0A5C5A1A0-F1
#
_entry.id   AF-A0A5C5A1A0-F1
#
_cell.length_a   1.000
_cell.length_b   1.000
_cell.length_c   1.000
_cell.angle_alpha   90.00
_cell.angle_beta   90.00
_cell.angle_gamma   90.00
#
_symmetry.space_group_name_H-M   'P 1'
#
loop_
_entity.id
_entity.type
_entity.pdbx_description
1 polymer ?
#
loop_
_entity_poly.entity_id
_entity_poly.type
_entity_poly.pdbx_seq_one_letter_code
_entity_poly.pdbx_strand_id
1 'polypeptide(L)'
;MKNKKNIGCFAPLSIICPDPCPPPPPPDPDCVRVTNEFAGNFLITNNTIPSAKGASQSMILWQSDGILLISGTVSVYNSTSSTEAITIQMVGAVTNIFTVFPGNTISYTGKDLQSVNLTNIQNNPSLYLEGKYCCQFTCCL
;
A
#
# COMPACT_ATOMS: atom_id res chain seq x y z
N MET A 1 -24.51 -23.07 51.57
CA MET A 1 -24.70 -22.53 50.19
C MET A 1 -24.88 -21.02 50.30
N LYS A 2 -24.14 -20.24 49.49
CA LYS A 2 -24.03 -18.77 49.62
C LYS A 2 -25.25 -18.05 49.02
N ASN A 3 -25.85 -17.13 49.77
CA ASN A 3 -26.88 -16.21 49.28
C ASN A 3 -26.25 -15.19 48.31
N LYS A 4 -26.62 -15.24 47.03
CA LYS A 4 -26.20 -14.24 46.04
C LYS A 4 -27.03 -12.96 46.24
N LYS A 5 -26.40 -11.88 46.71
CA LYS A 5 -26.98 -10.53 46.63
C LYS A 5 -26.85 -10.06 45.17
N ASN A 6 -27.97 -9.90 44.48
CA ASN A 6 -28.01 -9.25 43.18
C ASN A 6 -27.93 -7.72 43.40
N ILE A 7 -26.85 -7.10 42.94
CA ILE A 7 -26.75 -5.65 42.81
C ILE A 7 -27.41 -5.32 41.46
N GLY A 8 -28.70 -5.00 41.51
CA GLY A 8 -29.40 -4.44 40.35
C GLY A 8 -29.11 -2.95 40.27
N CYS A 9 -28.46 -2.50 39.19
CA CYS A 9 -28.44 -1.10 38.83
C CYS A 9 -29.83 -0.72 38.31
N PHE A 10 -30.64 -0.08 39.15
CA PHE A 10 -31.86 0.58 38.68
C PHE A 10 -31.46 1.90 38.03
N ALA A 11 -31.43 1.93 36.71
CA ALA A 11 -31.46 3.20 35.98
C ALA A 11 -32.84 3.84 36.22
N PRO A 12 -32.93 5.11 36.66
CA PRO A 12 -34.21 5.79 36.76
C PRO A 12 -34.83 5.83 35.36
N LEU A 13 -36.02 5.23 35.24
CA LEU A 13 -36.84 5.37 34.05
C LEU A 13 -37.21 6.84 33.90
N SER A 14 -36.98 7.37 32.70
CA SER A 14 -37.46 8.67 32.20
C SER A 14 -36.55 9.88 32.44
N ILE A 15 -35.32 9.83 31.91
CA ILE A 15 -34.75 11.04 31.31
C ILE A 15 -35.32 11.08 29.89
N ILE A 16 -36.33 11.92 29.67
CA ILE A 16 -36.78 12.28 28.33
C ILE A 16 -35.68 13.19 27.77
N CYS A 17 -34.66 12.60 27.16
CA CYS A 17 -33.76 13.37 26.32
C CYS A 17 -34.59 13.85 25.13
N PRO A 18 -34.63 15.15 24.80
CA PRO A 18 -35.09 15.56 23.49
C PRO A 18 -34.24 14.81 22.47
N ASP A 19 -34.88 14.21 21.46
CA ASP A 19 -34.16 13.51 20.40
C ASP A 19 -33.07 14.46 19.88
N PRO A 20 -31.78 14.06 19.96
CA PRO A 20 -30.71 14.89 19.44
C PRO A 20 -31.03 15.16 17.98
N CYS A 21 -31.06 16.45 17.60
CA CYS A 21 -31.26 16.83 16.22
C CYS A 21 -30.27 16.04 15.35
N PRO A 22 -30.73 15.41 14.26
CA PRO A 22 -29.82 14.69 13.40
C PRO A 22 -28.71 15.66 12.96
N PRO A 23 -27.44 15.25 13.03
CA PRO A 23 -26.35 16.09 12.58
C PRO A 23 -26.62 16.50 11.12
N PRO A 24 -26.29 17.75 10.74
CA PRO A 24 -26.43 18.16 9.36
C PRO A 24 -25.68 17.19 8.44
N PRO A 25 -26.20 16.92 7.23
CA PRO A 25 -25.50 16.10 6.26
C PRO A 25 -24.08 16.63 6.07
N PRO A 26 -23.07 15.76 5.91
CA PRO A 26 -21.74 16.20 5.54
C PRO A 26 -21.83 17.02 4.24
N PRO A 27 -21.01 18.08 4.10
CA PRO A 27 -20.93 18.82 2.85
C PRO A 27 -20.69 17.88 1.68
N ASP A 28 -21.27 18.21 0.52
CA ASP A 28 -20.92 17.51 -0.71
C ASP A 28 -19.40 17.57 -0.92
N PRO A 29 -18.75 16.47 -1.29
CA PRO A 29 -17.31 16.46 -1.46
C PRO A 29 -16.90 17.43 -2.57
N ASP A 30 -15.83 18.20 -2.33
CA ASP A 30 -15.29 19.20 -3.26
C ASP A 30 -14.76 18.61 -4.59
N CYS A 31 -14.71 17.29 -4.69
CA CYS A 31 -14.14 16.55 -5.81
C CYS A 31 -14.82 15.19 -6.01
N VAL A 32 -14.80 14.71 -7.26
CA VAL A 32 -15.22 13.35 -7.58
C VAL A 32 -14.06 12.41 -7.29
N ARG A 33 -14.28 11.48 -6.36
CA ARG A 33 -13.27 10.50 -5.98
C ARG A 33 -13.24 9.37 -7.01
N VAL A 34 -12.11 9.21 -7.69
CA VAL A 34 -11.87 8.16 -8.67
C VAL A 34 -10.90 7.14 -8.09
N THR A 35 -11.28 5.87 -8.15
CA THR A 35 -10.43 4.74 -7.74
C THR A 35 -10.09 3.91 -8.97
N ASN A 36 -8.81 3.58 -9.12
CA ASN A 36 -8.33 2.70 -10.17
C ASN A 36 -7.46 1.59 -9.58
N GLU A 37 -7.61 0.39 -10.15
CA GLU A 37 -6.88 -0.80 -9.75
C GLU A 37 -6.16 -1.37 -10.96
N PHE A 38 -4.87 -1.61 -10.80
CA PHE A 38 -4.07 -2.27 -11.83
C PHE A 38 -3.06 -3.21 -11.20
N ALA A 39 -2.67 -4.22 -11.97
CA ALA A 39 -1.70 -5.22 -11.56
C ALA A 39 -0.74 -5.51 -12.70
N GLY A 40 0.45 -5.96 -12.35
CA GLY A 40 1.48 -6.33 -13.30
C GLY A 40 2.40 -7.41 -12.75
N ASN A 41 3.18 -7.98 -13.65
CA ASN A 41 4.26 -8.90 -13.31
C ASN A 41 5.59 -8.26 -13.68
N PHE A 42 6.66 -8.63 -12.99
CA PHE A 42 8.02 -8.28 -13.39
C PHE A 42 8.87 -9.55 -13.48
N LEU A 43 9.80 -9.53 -14.44
CA LEU A 43 10.82 -10.54 -14.61
C LEU A 43 12.14 -9.82 -14.89
N ILE A 44 13.13 -10.03 -14.02
CA ILE A 44 14.47 -9.48 -14.15
C ILE A 44 15.45 -10.65 -14.18
N THR A 45 16.24 -10.69 -15.23
CA THR A 45 17.31 -11.65 -15.43
C THR A 45 18.59 -10.90 -15.76
N ASN A 46 19.74 -11.55 -15.69
CA ASN A 46 21.01 -10.95 -16.13
C ASN A 46 20.94 -10.33 -17.54
N ASN A 47 20.16 -10.92 -18.46
CA ASN A 47 20.05 -10.44 -19.84
C ASN A 47 19.15 -9.21 -20.01
N THR A 48 18.30 -8.89 -19.03
CA THR A 48 17.42 -7.70 -19.09
C THR A 48 18.04 -6.45 -18.47
N ILE A 49 19.29 -6.54 -18.01
CA ILE A 49 20.03 -5.46 -17.36
C ILE A 49 21.02 -4.85 -18.38
N PRO A 50 20.90 -3.55 -18.73
CA PRO A 50 21.92 -2.87 -19.52
C PRO A 50 23.26 -2.97 -18.81
N SER A 51 24.28 -3.45 -19.52
CA SER A 51 25.63 -3.76 -19.01
C SER A 51 26.42 -2.50 -18.62
N ALA A 52 25.92 -1.70 -17.69
CA ALA A 52 26.68 -0.65 -17.03
C ALA A 52 27.38 -1.27 -15.82
N LYS A 53 28.63 -1.71 -16.02
CA LYS A 53 29.47 -2.27 -14.96
C LYS A 53 29.53 -1.30 -13.76
N GLY A 54 28.95 -1.73 -12.62
CA GLY A 54 29.19 -1.11 -11.31
C GLY A 54 28.07 -0.24 -10.71
N ALA A 55 26.94 -0.05 -11.40
CA ALA A 55 25.81 0.70 -10.84
C ALA A 55 24.68 -0.24 -10.39
N SER A 56 24.18 -0.05 -9.18
CA SER A 56 22.96 -0.70 -8.69
C SER A 56 21.78 -0.27 -9.58
N GLN A 57 21.06 -1.23 -10.16
CA GLN A 57 19.99 -0.92 -11.11
C GLN A 57 18.64 -0.73 -10.40
N SER A 58 17.77 0.06 -11.02
CA SER A 58 16.38 0.23 -10.64
C SER A 58 15.42 -0.11 -11.80
N MET A 59 14.21 -0.51 -11.45
CA MET A 59 13.11 -0.75 -12.38
C MET A 59 11.86 -0.04 -11.86
N ILE A 60 11.21 0.74 -12.71
CA ILE A 60 9.98 1.46 -12.37
C ILE A 60 8.79 0.52 -12.58
N LEU A 61 8.00 0.29 -11.53
CA LEU A 61 6.73 -0.44 -11.64
C LEU A 61 5.56 0.51 -11.93
N TRP A 62 5.63 1.72 -11.38
CA TRP A 62 4.66 2.78 -11.58
C TRP A 62 5.25 4.15 -11.27
N GLN A 63 4.79 5.17 -11.99
CA GLN A 63 5.17 6.57 -11.84
C GLN A 63 3.92 7.44 -12.05
N SER A 64 3.71 8.43 -11.18
CA SER A 64 2.63 9.42 -11.33
C SER A 64 2.97 10.46 -12.41
N ASP A 65 1.94 11.18 -12.86
CA ASP A 65 2.08 12.32 -13.77
C ASP A 65 2.65 13.59 -13.09
N GLY A 66 2.80 13.58 -11.75
CA GLY A 66 3.23 14.72 -10.95
C GLY A 66 2.17 15.83 -10.80
N ILE A 67 0.97 15.63 -11.34
CA ILE A 67 -0.12 16.61 -11.32
C ILE A 67 -1.17 16.16 -10.29
N LEU A 68 -1.59 14.90 -10.33
CA LEU A 68 -2.62 14.38 -9.45
C LEU A 68 -2.03 13.89 -8.12
N LEU A 69 -2.66 14.30 -7.02
CA LEU A 69 -2.36 13.76 -5.69
C LEU A 69 -3.00 12.38 -5.54
N ILE A 70 -2.17 11.35 -5.64
CA ILE A 70 -2.60 9.96 -5.62
C ILE A 70 -2.36 9.38 -4.23
N SER A 71 -3.39 8.79 -3.63
CA SER A 71 -3.28 8.00 -2.41
C SER A 71 -3.72 6.57 -2.68
N GLY A 72 -3.18 5.61 -1.96
CA GLY A 72 -3.61 4.22 -2.18
C GLY A 72 -2.67 3.19 -1.62
N THR A 73 -2.95 1.94 -1.98
CA THR A 73 -2.23 0.77 -1.51
C THR A 73 -1.44 0.14 -2.65
N VAL A 74 -0.18 -0.17 -2.38
CA VAL A 74 0.72 -0.91 -3.26
C VAL A 74 1.08 -2.20 -2.56
N SER A 75 0.88 -3.33 -3.25
CA SER A 75 1.32 -4.64 -2.78
C SER A 75 2.28 -5.24 -3.80
N VAL A 76 3.38 -5.81 -3.32
CA VAL A 76 4.39 -6.44 -4.17
C VAL A 76 4.79 -7.78 -3.58
N TYR A 77 4.72 -8.80 -4.42
CA TYR A 77 5.07 -10.17 -4.12
C TYR A 77 6.36 -10.55 -4.83
N ASN A 78 7.30 -11.14 -4.10
CA ASN A 78 8.50 -11.76 -4.65
C ASN A 78 8.28 -13.27 -4.78
N SER A 79 8.42 -13.82 -5.99
CA SER A 79 8.19 -15.24 -6.27
C SER A 79 9.09 -16.13 -5.42
N THR A 80 8.61 -17.33 -5.07
CA THR A 80 9.46 -18.37 -4.46
C THR A 80 10.59 -18.83 -5.38
N SER A 81 10.44 -18.63 -6.69
CA SER A 81 11.45 -18.95 -7.70
C SER A 81 12.57 -17.92 -7.79
N SER A 82 12.44 -16.76 -7.14
CA SER A 82 13.47 -15.71 -7.16
C SER A 82 14.72 -16.15 -6.41
N THR A 83 15.89 -15.80 -6.96
CA THR A 83 17.20 -16.15 -6.38
C THR A 83 17.59 -15.29 -5.19
N GLU A 84 17.02 -14.08 -5.08
CA GLU A 84 17.33 -13.12 -4.01
C GLU A 84 16.12 -12.27 -3.60
N ALA A 85 16.28 -11.52 -2.51
CA ALA A 85 15.29 -10.57 -2.06
C ALA A 85 15.28 -9.33 -2.96
N ILE A 86 14.10 -8.74 -3.16
CA ILE A 86 13.95 -7.48 -3.90
C ILE A 86 13.89 -6.31 -2.92
N THR A 87 14.49 -5.18 -3.28
CA THR A 87 14.32 -3.91 -2.56
C THR A 87 13.32 -3.05 -3.33
N ILE A 88 12.29 -2.58 -2.64
CA ILE A 88 11.23 -1.74 -3.20
C ILE A 88 11.28 -0.39 -2.52
N GLN A 89 11.35 0.66 -3.33
CA GLN A 89 11.22 2.04 -2.90
C GLN A 89 9.85 2.56 -3.32
N MET A 90 9.06 3.02 -2.34
CA MET A 90 7.80 3.70 -2.55
C MET A 90 7.97 5.15 -2.16
N VAL A 91 7.85 6.05 -3.13
CA VAL A 91 7.97 7.50 -2.93
C VAL A 91 6.57 8.06 -2.89
N GLY A 92 6.25 8.76 -1.79
CA GLY A 92 5.05 9.58 -1.68
C GLY A 92 5.31 10.75 -0.74
N ALA A 93 4.33 11.09 0.10
CA ALA A 93 4.53 12.06 1.19
C ALA A 93 5.72 11.68 2.09
N VAL A 94 5.97 10.38 2.27
CA VAL A 94 7.16 9.82 2.91
C VAL A 94 7.74 8.76 1.99
N THR A 95 9.07 8.77 1.81
CA THR A 95 9.77 7.70 1.10
C THR A 95 9.99 6.52 2.02
N ASN A 96 9.50 5.35 1.62
CA ASN A 96 9.69 4.10 2.35
C ASN A 96 10.43 3.08 1.49
N ILE A 97 11.34 2.33 2.12
CA ILE A 97 12.13 1.29 1.47
C ILE A 97 11.89 -0.02 2.20
N PHE A 98 11.55 -1.06 1.43
CA PHE A 98 11.23 -2.38 1.95
C PHE A 98 12.07 -3.45 1.27
N THR A 99 12.45 -4.49 2.01
CA THR A 99 13.08 -5.69 1.48
C THR A 99 12.06 -6.83 1.49
N VAL A 100 11.83 -7.47 0.35
CA VAL A 100 10.86 -8.56 0.21
C VAL A 100 11.60 -9.83 -0.18
N PHE A 101 11.66 -10.77 0.75
CA PHE A 101 12.27 -12.08 0.51
C PHE A 101 11.42 -12.94 -0.44
N PRO A 102 12.04 -13.88 -1.18
CA PRO A 102 11.31 -14.86 -2.00
C PRO A 102 10.18 -15.53 -1.22
N GLY A 103 9.00 -15.64 -1.84
CA GLY A 103 7.79 -16.19 -1.24
C GLY A 103 6.99 -15.23 -0.36
N ASN A 104 7.42 -13.98 -0.17
CA ASN A 104 6.72 -13.00 0.66
C ASN A 104 6.08 -11.88 -0.15
N THR A 105 5.09 -11.23 0.47
CA THR A 105 4.41 -10.02 -0.04
C THR A 105 4.57 -8.90 0.97
N ILE A 106 4.89 -7.69 0.50
CA ILE A 106 4.73 -6.47 1.29
C ILE A 106 3.52 -5.70 0.77
N SER A 107 2.83 -4.99 1.67
CA SER A 107 1.76 -4.05 1.31
C SER A 107 1.96 -2.75 2.06
N TYR A 108 1.78 -1.62 1.38
CA TYR A 108 1.94 -0.29 1.94
C TYR A 108 0.83 0.63 1.42
N THR A 109 0.21 1.35 2.34
CA THR A 109 -0.78 2.39 2.01
C THR A 109 -0.16 3.76 2.27
N GLY A 110 -0.13 4.59 1.24
CA GLY A 110 0.48 5.92 1.28
C GLY A 110 -0.42 7.02 0.74
N LYS A 111 0.00 8.26 0.98
CA LYS A 111 -0.56 9.48 0.41
C LYS A 111 0.48 10.17 -0.47
N ASP A 112 0.00 10.99 -1.40
CA ASP A 112 0.80 11.75 -2.36
C ASP A 112 1.86 10.88 -3.05
N LEU A 113 1.47 9.65 -3.41
CA LEU A 113 2.32 8.67 -4.07
C LEU A 113 2.81 9.22 -5.42
N GLN A 114 4.12 9.11 -5.62
CA GLN A 114 4.82 9.59 -6.81
C GLN A 114 5.39 8.43 -7.62
N SER A 115 5.99 7.43 -6.98
CA SER A 115 6.59 6.30 -7.70
C SER A 115 6.68 5.03 -6.87
N VAL A 116 6.68 3.89 -7.56
CA VAL A 116 7.00 2.57 -7.00
C VAL A 116 8.10 1.96 -7.85
N ASN A 117 9.26 1.75 -7.26
CA ASN A 117 10.46 1.29 -7.95
C ASN A 117 11.05 0.06 -7.25
N LEU A 118 11.48 -0.94 -8.01
CA LEU A 118 12.50 -1.86 -7.53
C LEU A 118 13.85 -1.13 -7.60
N THR A 119 14.65 -1.25 -6.56
CA THR A 119 15.97 -0.62 -6.47
C THR A 119 17.00 -1.63 -5.99
N ASN A 120 18.27 -1.23 -6.04
CA ASN A 120 19.39 -2.03 -5.56
C ASN A 120 19.48 -3.43 -6.20
N ILE A 121 19.07 -3.57 -7.47
CA ILE A 121 19.16 -4.82 -8.20
C ILE A 121 20.64 -5.09 -8.46
N GLN A 122 21.16 -6.20 -7.91
CA GLN A 122 22.55 -6.55 -8.06
C GLN A 122 22.79 -7.22 -9.43
N ASN A 123 23.86 -6.81 -10.10
CA ASN A 123 24.28 -7.47 -11.32
C ASN A 123 24.97 -8.80 -10.98
N ASN A 124 24.21 -9.88 -11.00
CA ASN A 124 24.68 -11.24 -10.75
C ASN A 124 24.44 -12.11 -12.01
N PRO A 125 25.43 -12.90 -12.47
CA PRO A 125 25.25 -13.76 -13.65
C PRO A 125 24.12 -14.78 -13.51
N SER A 126 23.77 -15.18 -12.27
CA SER A 126 22.68 -16.09 -11.96
C SER A 126 21.40 -15.39 -11.49
N LEU A 127 21.29 -14.07 -11.70
CA LEU A 127 20.13 -13.31 -11.26
C LEU A 127 18.85 -13.80 -11.94
N TYR A 128 17.88 -14.19 -11.13
CA TYR A 128 16.50 -14.42 -11.54
C TYR A 128 15.57 -13.85 -10.48
N LEU A 129 14.85 -12.79 -10.83
CA LEU A 129 13.83 -12.17 -10.00
C LEU A 129 12.52 -12.17 -10.75
N GLU A 130 11.50 -12.76 -10.14
CA GLU A 130 10.15 -12.79 -10.69
C GLU A 130 9.18 -12.35 -9.59
N GLY A 131 8.15 -11.61 -9.97
CA GLY A 131 7.12 -11.28 -9.02
C GLY A 131 5.96 -10.54 -9.62
N LYS A 132 5.06 -10.13 -8.73
CA LYS A 132 3.79 -9.50 -9.06
C LYS A 132 3.59 -8.27 -8.22
N TYR A 133 2.90 -7.28 -8.77
CA TYR A 133 2.48 -6.12 -8.02
C TYR A 133 1.03 -5.79 -8.34
N CYS A 134 0.33 -5.22 -7.37
CA CYS A 134 -0.96 -4.60 -7.56
C CYS A 134 -1.01 -3.25 -6.85
N CYS A 135 -1.72 -2.33 -7.47
CA CYS A 135 -1.89 -0.96 -7.02
C CYS A 135 -3.37 -0.64 -7.02
N GLN A 136 -3.88 -0.18 -5.89
CA GLN A 136 -5.22 0.38 -5.75
C GLN A 136 -5.08 1.85 -5.39
N PHE A 137 -5.29 2.71 -6.36
CA PHE A 137 -5.06 4.14 -6.25
C PHE A 137 -6.34 4.92 -6.30
N THR A 138 -6.34 6.04 -5.58
CA THR A 138 -7.47 6.93 -5.44
C THR A 138 -6.96 8.36 -5.57
N CYS A 139 -7.64 9.15 -6.39
CA CYS A 139 -7.43 10.59 -6.50
C CYS A 139 -8.77 11.33 -6.50
N CYS A 140 -8.68 12.63 -6.30
CA CYS A 140 -9.79 13.56 -6.48
C CYS A 140 -9.64 14.28 -7.81
N LEU A 141 -10.69 14.24 -8.63
CA LEU A 141 -10.81 14.96 -9.90
C LEU A 141 -11.82 16.10 -9.80
#